data_AF-A0A1Y1XUT9-F1
#
_entry.id   AF-A0A1Y1XUT9-F1
#
_cell.length_a   1.000
_cell.length_b   1.000
_cell.length_c   1.000
_cell.angle_alpha   90.00
_cell.angle_beta   90.00
_cell.angle_gamma   90.00
#
_symmetry.space_group_name_H-M   'P 1'
#
loop_
_entity.id
_entity.type
_entity.pdbx_description
1 polymer ?
#
loop_
_entity_poly.entity_id
_entity_poly.type
_entity_poly.pdbx_seq_one_letter_code
_entity_poly.pdbx_strand_id
1 'polypeptide(L)'
;MLIHNENFNYYVYSFWAGTVKEDEFLNIKNYTYIYENETLTKNEVSHLKDKDHQSYICRNDVCVRIDSFYYEPYIEFPDENGNIRKYILPTTMREDIAMDESDYSLKTNEGDRLYFKCNTDSDCLSNKCLNYVCIFNEQTSLTGCNSYTPPRSIFGSGRIYMHCGKLEGARCTTDDECSWDSCREDMNVSTCRWIGFPNFSSRNDQKGVNPVIPIIVGFIIMIMVISIFNGICCYYCFRLSNYIKLNRHS
;
A
#
# COMPACT_ATOMS: atom_id res chain seq x y z
N MET A 1 -7.68 2.88 48.46
CA MET A 1 -8.44 4.12 48.21
C MET A 1 -8.36 4.40 46.72
N LEU A 2 -9.52 4.56 46.09
CA LEU A 2 -9.75 4.53 44.64
C LEU A 2 -9.48 5.89 43.96
N ILE A 3 -8.90 5.79 42.74
CA ILE A 3 -9.23 6.48 41.47
C ILE A 3 -9.12 8.02 41.39
N HIS A 4 -8.24 8.51 40.51
CA HIS A 4 -8.55 9.17 39.21
C HIS A 4 -7.22 9.42 38.49
N ASN A 5 -6.88 8.72 37.39
CA ASN A 5 -7.34 8.84 35.99
C ASN A 5 -6.76 10.09 35.29
N GLU A 6 -5.60 9.93 34.65
CA GLU A 6 -5.09 10.88 33.65
C GLU A 6 -5.11 10.20 32.28
N ASN A 7 -5.84 10.85 31.38
CA ASN A 7 -6.25 10.36 30.08
C ASN A 7 -5.05 10.16 29.16
N PHE A 8 -5.03 8.99 28.51
CA PHE A 8 -4.16 8.68 27.40
C PHE A 8 -4.42 9.63 26.22
N ASN A 9 -3.36 10.28 25.75
CA ASN A 9 -3.36 11.14 24.57
C ASN A 9 -3.84 10.37 23.33
N TYR A 10 -4.84 10.92 22.64
CA TYR A 10 -5.34 10.38 21.38
C TYR A 10 -4.41 10.80 20.22
N TYR A 11 -4.05 9.83 19.38
CA TYR A 11 -3.08 9.97 18.30
C TYR A 11 -3.65 10.79 17.13
N VAL A 12 -3.31 12.07 17.06
CA VAL A 12 -3.15 12.76 15.78
C VAL A 12 -1.91 12.15 15.15
N TYR A 13 -2.03 11.53 13.97
CA TYR A 13 -0.90 10.97 13.24
C TYR A 13 0.06 12.09 12.80
N SER A 14 0.97 12.44 13.70
CA SER A 14 2.18 13.20 13.38
C SER A 14 3.19 12.20 12.84
N PHE A 15 3.34 12.15 11.52
CA PHE A 15 4.44 11.39 10.92
C PHE A 15 5.69 12.28 10.82
N TRP A 16 6.78 11.66 11.28
CA TRP A 16 8.16 12.09 11.40
C TRP A 16 8.64 13.18 10.43
N ALA A 17 9.22 14.23 11.03
CA ALA A 17 10.20 15.11 10.41
C ALA A 17 11.40 14.28 9.92
N GLY A 18 11.36 13.87 8.66
CA GLY A 18 12.57 13.55 7.90
C GLY A 18 13.30 14.84 7.59
N THR A 19 14.60 14.89 7.84
CA THR A 19 15.48 16.00 7.44
C THR A 19 15.64 16.00 5.92
N VAL A 20 14.67 16.60 5.23
CA VAL A 20 14.78 16.98 3.82
C VAL A 20 15.44 18.36 3.77
N LYS A 21 16.35 18.54 2.81
CA LYS A 21 17.13 19.78 2.67
C LYS A 21 16.22 21.00 2.47
N GLU A 22 16.66 22.11 3.04
CA GLU A 22 15.93 23.36 3.27
C GLU A 22 15.50 24.10 1.99
N ASP A 23 15.92 23.64 0.82
CA ASP A 23 15.82 24.31 -0.47
C ASP A 23 14.60 23.92 -1.35
N GLU A 24 13.74 22.98 -0.92
CA GLU A 24 12.48 22.65 -1.63
C GLU A 24 11.18 23.13 -0.94
N PHE A 25 11.25 23.79 0.22
CA PHE A 25 10.06 24.07 1.06
C PHE A 25 9.31 25.38 0.79
N LEU A 26 9.82 26.24 -0.09
CA LEU A 26 9.27 27.58 -0.32
C LEU A 26 8.18 27.61 -1.41
N ASN A 27 7.07 26.87 -1.22
CA ASN A 27 5.76 27.23 -1.81
C ASN A 27 4.54 26.38 -1.39
N ILE A 28 4.56 25.63 -0.28
CA ILE A 28 3.36 24.89 0.15
C ILE A 28 2.41 25.84 0.90
N LYS A 29 1.69 26.66 0.14
CA LYS A 29 0.53 27.44 0.61
C LYS A 29 -0.81 26.78 0.33
N ASN A 30 -0.82 25.60 -0.31
CA ASN A 30 -2.07 24.91 -0.61
C ASN A 30 -2.07 23.56 0.09
N TYR A 31 -2.85 23.46 1.18
CA TYR A 31 -3.23 22.22 1.84
C TYR A 31 -4.19 21.39 0.96
N THR A 32 -3.93 21.29 -0.34
CA THR A 32 -4.87 20.75 -1.34
C THR A 32 -4.12 20.04 -2.45
N TYR A 33 -4.41 18.75 -2.64
CA TYR A 33 -3.90 18.01 -3.77
C TYR A 33 -4.60 18.49 -5.03
N ILE A 34 -3.79 18.94 -5.98
CA ILE A 34 -4.27 19.63 -7.17
C ILE A 34 -4.64 18.62 -8.25
N TYR A 35 -5.81 18.82 -8.85
CA TYR A 35 -6.19 18.11 -10.05
C TYR A 35 -5.45 18.72 -11.25
N GLU A 36 -4.66 17.92 -11.95
CA GLU A 36 -4.01 18.31 -13.20
C GLU A 36 -4.82 17.81 -14.40
N ASN A 37 -4.85 18.55 -15.51
CA ASN A 37 -5.60 18.13 -16.70
C ASN A 37 -5.09 16.82 -17.34
N GLU A 38 -3.87 16.38 -16.99
CA GLU A 38 -3.25 15.13 -17.43
C GLU A 38 -3.36 14.03 -16.33
N THR A 39 -4.51 13.92 -15.67
CA THR A 39 -4.72 12.85 -14.67
C THR A 39 -4.76 11.48 -15.34
N LEU A 40 -4.28 10.48 -14.60
CA LEU A 40 -4.28 9.10 -15.03
C LEU A 40 -5.62 8.44 -14.71
N THR A 41 -6.00 7.48 -15.55
CA THR A 41 -7.09 6.57 -15.26
C THR A 41 -6.71 5.54 -14.21
N LYS A 42 -7.70 4.91 -13.57
CA LYS A 42 -7.43 3.84 -12.61
C LYS A 42 -6.65 2.68 -13.25
N ASN A 43 -6.94 2.40 -14.52
CA ASN A 43 -6.24 1.38 -15.28
C ASN A 43 -4.80 1.78 -15.62
N GLU A 44 -4.54 3.05 -15.95
CA GLU A 44 -3.17 3.51 -16.20
C GLU A 44 -2.33 3.47 -14.93
N VAL A 45 -2.89 3.94 -13.81
CA VAL A 45 -2.23 3.92 -12.50
C VAL A 45 -1.83 2.49 -12.10
N SER A 46 -2.72 1.50 -12.25
CA SER A 46 -2.43 0.11 -11.87
C SER A 46 -1.32 -0.55 -12.70
N HIS A 47 -1.04 -0.03 -13.90
CA HIS A 47 0.02 -0.52 -14.79
C HIS A 47 1.35 0.24 -14.67
N LEU A 48 1.42 1.26 -13.82
CA LEU A 48 2.67 1.95 -13.52
C LEU A 48 3.68 0.98 -12.89
N LYS A 49 4.88 0.93 -13.49
CA LYS A 49 6.02 0.13 -13.02
C LYS A 49 7.15 1.06 -12.61
N ASP A 50 7.91 0.64 -11.60
CA ASP A 50 9.15 1.32 -11.18
C ASP A 50 8.96 2.80 -10.80
N LYS A 51 7.75 3.18 -10.37
CA LYS A 51 7.42 4.48 -9.79
C LYS A 51 7.54 4.38 -8.27
N ASP A 52 8.77 4.48 -7.78
CA ASP A 52 9.02 4.48 -6.34
C ASP A 52 8.32 5.67 -5.67
N HIS A 53 7.71 5.44 -4.51
CA HIS A 53 7.08 6.47 -3.67
C HIS A 53 5.97 7.31 -4.33
N GLN A 54 5.23 6.74 -5.30
CA GLN A 54 4.04 7.40 -5.85
C GLN A 54 2.76 6.80 -5.29
N SER A 55 1.87 7.69 -4.87
CA SER A 55 0.56 7.38 -4.34
C SER A 55 -0.50 8.15 -5.13
N TYR A 56 -1.67 7.56 -5.29
CA TYR A 56 -2.80 8.15 -5.99
C TYR A 56 -4.09 7.89 -5.23
N ILE A 57 -4.99 8.86 -5.25
CA ILE A 57 -6.38 8.65 -4.87
C ILE A 57 -7.19 8.71 -6.15
N CYS A 58 -8.00 7.68 -6.38
CA CYS A 58 -8.91 7.58 -7.50
C CYS A 58 -10.35 7.69 -7.02
N ARG A 59 -11.13 8.50 -7.73
CA ARG A 59 -12.59 8.56 -7.62
C ARG A 59 -13.16 8.24 -8.99
N ASN A 60 -13.97 7.20 -9.07
CA ASN A 60 -14.37 6.60 -10.34
C ASN A 60 -13.13 6.20 -11.17
N ASP A 61 -12.97 6.75 -12.37
CA ASP A 61 -11.84 6.47 -13.26
C ASP A 61 -10.83 7.62 -13.32
N VAL A 62 -10.96 8.65 -12.49
CA VAL A 62 -10.00 9.76 -12.42
C VAL A 62 -9.10 9.55 -11.21
N CYS A 63 -7.79 9.68 -11.37
CA CYS A 63 -6.83 9.54 -10.28
C CYS A 63 -5.94 10.77 -10.12
N VAL A 64 -5.88 11.29 -8.90
CA VAL A 64 -5.04 12.42 -8.52
C VAL A 64 -3.84 11.89 -7.75
N ARG A 65 -2.65 12.37 -8.12
CA ARG A 65 -1.41 12.02 -7.42
C ARG A 65 -1.41 12.68 -6.04
N ILE A 66 -1.02 11.92 -5.03
CA ILE A 66 -0.84 12.40 -3.66
C ILE A 66 0.59 12.10 -3.22
N ASP A 67 1.10 12.92 -2.31
CA ASP A 67 2.39 12.67 -1.69
C ASP A 67 2.24 11.64 -0.57
N SER A 68 3.01 10.55 -0.63
CA SER A 68 2.91 9.40 0.28
C SER A 68 3.21 9.74 1.75
N PHE A 69 3.68 10.96 2.05
CA PHE A 69 4.19 11.37 3.36
C PHE A 69 3.36 12.46 4.05
N TYR A 70 2.51 13.17 3.31
CA TYR A 70 1.78 14.33 3.82
C TYR A 70 0.34 14.24 3.40
N TYR A 71 -0.58 13.90 4.31
CA TYR A 71 -2.02 13.97 4.04
C TYR A 71 -2.47 15.43 4.11
N GLU A 72 -2.65 16.04 2.96
CA GLU A 72 -3.37 17.28 2.87
C GLU A 72 -4.86 17.03 3.16
N PRO A 73 -5.56 17.95 3.87
CA PRO A 73 -6.97 17.76 4.21
C PRO A 73 -7.90 17.88 2.99
N TYR A 74 -7.45 18.51 1.91
CA TYR A 74 -8.25 18.75 0.72
C TYR A 74 -7.68 18.07 -0.53
N ILE A 75 -8.56 17.78 -1.48
CA ILE A 75 -8.22 17.23 -2.80
C ILE A 75 -9.21 17.76 -3.85
N GLU A 76 -8.72 18.00 -5.05
CA GLU A 76 -9.55 18.45 -6.17
C GLU A 76 -9.96 17.30 -7.07
N PHE A 77 -11.22 17.29 -7.50
CA PHE A 77 -11.75 16.40 -8.51
C PHE A 77 -12.79 17.12 -9.38
N PRO A 78 -12.94 16.75 -10.66
CA PRO A 78 -14.07 17.20 -11.46
C PRO A 78 -15.39 16.68 -10.88
N ASP A 79 -16.41 17.53 -10.86
CA ASP A 79 -17.79 17.15 -10.63
C ASP A 79 -18.43 16.51 -11.87
N GLU A 80 -19.71 16.14 -11.78
CA GLU A 80 -20.45 15.52 -12.90
C GLU A 80 -20.55 16.42 -14.14
N ASN A 81 -20.40 17.74 -13.98
CA ASN A 81 -20.43 18.72 -15.06
C ASN A 81 -19.01 19.07 -15.56
N GLY A 82 -17.97 18.44 -15.02
CA GLY A 82 -16.57 18.71 -15.35
C GLY A 82 -15.98 19.93 -14.65
N ASN A 83 -16.68 20.55 -13.71
CA ASN A 83 -16.11 21.66 -12.93
C ASN A 83 -15.21 21.11 -11.82
N ILE A 84 -14.02 21.69 -11.67
CA ILE A 84 -13.11 21.29 -10.60
C ILE A 84 -13.67 21.76 -9.26
N ARG A 85 -13.94 20.80 -8.38
CA ARG A 85 -14.39 21.04 -7.01
C ARG A 85 -13.35 20.54 -6.03
N LYS A 86 -13.16 21.32 -4.97
CA LYS A 86 -12.36 20.95 -3.80
C LYS A 86 -13.20 20.16 -2.81
N TYR A 87 -12.69 19.02 -2.37
CA TYR A 87 -13.30 18.11 -1.41
C TYR A 87 -12.41 17.93 -0.20
N ILE A 88 -13.02 17.65 0.95
CA ILE A 88 -12.32 17.24 2.17
C ILE A 88 -12.10 15.72 2.11
N LEU A 89 -10.89 15.27 2.41
CA LEU A 89 -10.56 13.85 2.49
C LEU A 89 -11.15 13.21 3.76
N PRO A 90 -11.64 11.96 3.68
CA PRO A 90 -12.13 11.26 4.85
C PRO A 90 -10.96 10.95 5.80
N THR A 91 -11.14 11.25 7.09
CA THR A 91 -10.09 11.08 8.10
C THR A 91 -10.33 9.89 9.03
N THR A 92 -11.57 9.39 9.11
CA THR A 92 -11.92 8.33 10.06
C THR A 92 -13.11 7.49 9.62
N MET A 93 -13.23 6.30 10.20
CA MET A 93 -14.40 5.44 10.10
C MET A 93 -15.26 5.44 11.37
N ARG A 94 -14.86 6.18 12.40
CA ARG A 94 -15.56 6.17 13.68
C ARG A 94 -16.82 7.02 13.60
N GLU A 95 -17.97 6.36 13.78
CA GLU A 95 -19.29 7.00 13.78
C GLU A 95 -19.75 7.35 15.20
N ASP A 96 -19.05 6.83 16.21
CA ASP A 96 -19.48 6.71 17.61
C ASP A 96 -18.69 7.59 18.59
N ILE A 97 -17.64 8.27 18.13
CA ILE A 97 -16.81 9.11 18.99
C ILE A 97 -17.29 10.56 18.99
N ALA A 98 -17.39 11.13 20.18
CA ALA A 98 -17.50 12.57 20.36
C ALA A 98 -16.27 13.25 19.75
N MET A 99 -16.45 13.88 18.58
CA MET A 99 -15.36 14.49 17.84
C MET A 99 -14.76 15.66 18.60
N ASP A 100 -13.44 15.65 18.70
CA ASP A 100 -12.66 16.75 19.24
C ASP A 100 -12.27 17.70 18.11
N GLU A 101 -11.90 18.92 18.49
CA GLU A 101 -11.38 19.94 17.57
C GLU A 101 -10.15 19.46 16.80
N SER A 102 -9.39 18.54 17.40
CA SER A 102 -8.25 17.87 16.75
C SER A 102 -8.63 16.99 15.55
N ASP A 103 -9.87 16.49 15.45
CA ASP A 103 -10.32 15.62 14.35
C ASP A 103 -10.55 16.37 13.02
N TYR A 104 -10.75 17.68 13.10
CA TYR A 104 -10.98 18.56 11.94
C TYR A 104 -10.01 19.75 11.90
N SER A 105 -8.88 19.69 12.61
CA SER A 105 -7.87 20.74 12.55
C SER A 105 -6.43 20.26 12.51
N LEU A 106 -5.62 20.93 11.68
CA LEU A 106 -4.19 20.67 11.51
C LEU A 106 -3.41 21.88 12.01
N LYS A 107 -2.37 21.63 12.80
CA LYS A 107 -1.45 22.69 13.20
C LYS A 107 -0.52 23.02 12.03
N THR A 108 -0.47 24.30 11.68
CA THR A 108 0.40 24.83 10.64
C THR A 108 1.80 25.08 11.19
N ASN A 109 2.79 25.19 10.29
CA ASN A 109 4.17 25.52 10.66
C ASN A 109 4.29 26.90 11.33
N GLU A 110 3.35 27.80 11.06
CA GLU A 110 3.28 29.15 11.63
C GLU A 110 2.67 29.16 13.04
N GLY A 111 2.21 28.00 13.54
CA GLY A 111 1.60 27.85 14.86
C GLY A 111 0.08 28.00 14.87
N ASP A 112 -0.51 28.46 13.77
CA ASP A 112 -1.96 28.56 13.57
C ASP A 112 -2.61 27.19 13.35
N ARG A 113 -3.94 27.12 13.49
CA ARG A 113 -4.72 25.91 13.18
C ARG A 113 -5.54 26.11 11.91
N LEU A 114 -5.35 25.21 10.95
CA LEU A 114 -6.23 25.07 9.79
C LEU A 114 -7.42 24.19 10.18
N TYR A 115 -8.65 24.63 9.88
CA TYR A 115 -9.87 23.86 10.14
C TYR A 115 -10.50 23.40 8.83
N PHE A 116 -10.88 22.12 8.75
CA PHE A 116 -11.46 21.50 7.55
C PHE A 116 -12.79 20.81 7.85
N LYS A 117 -13.72 21.59 8.41
CA LYS A 117 -15.07 21.14 8.75
C LYS A 117 -15.92 20.93 7.50
N CYS A 118 -16.62 19.80 7.42
CA CYS A 118 -17.71 19.63 6.46
C CYS A 118 -19.02 20.19 7.02
N ASN A 119 -19.87 20.76 6.16
CA ASN A 119 -21.22 21.18 6.51
C ASN A 119 -22.28 20.29 5.87
N THR A 120 -21.95 19.72 4.71
CA THR A 120 -22.81 18.82 3.94
C THR A 120 -22.01 17.59 3.51
N ASP A 121 -22.71 16.49 3.22
CA ASP A 121 -22.10 15.29 2.65
C ASP A 121 -21.27 15.59 1.41
N SER A 122 -21.75 16.52 0.56
CA SER A 122 -21.10 16.89 -0.69
C SER A 122 -19.74 17.60 -0.53
N ASP A 123 -19.44 18.10 0.67
CA ASP A 123 -18.13 18.68 0.98
C ASP A 123 -17.05 17.59 1.10
N CYS A 124 -17.44 16.36 1.39
CA CYS A 124 -16.57 15.22 1.57
C CYS A 124 -16.36 14.46 0.27
N LEU A 125 -15.12 14.02 0.03
CA LEU A 125 -14.83 13.14 -1.11
C LEU A 125 -15.59 11.81 -1.04
N SER A 126 -15.78 11.31 0.19
CA SER A 126 -16.59 10.13 0.52
C SER A 126 -18.10 10.38 0.49
N ASN A 127 -18.55 11.60 0.21
CA ASN A 127 -19.96 11.98 0.23
C ASN A 127 -20.65 11.60 1.57
N LYS A 128 -19.95 11.76 2.70
CA LYS A 128 -20.49 11.49 4.03
C LYS A 128 -19.84 12.40 5.08
N CYS A 129 -20.62 13.34 5.58
CA CYS A 129 -20.25 14.28 6.63
C CYS A 129 -20.98 13.92 7.92
N LEU A 130 -20.23 13.66 8.99
CA LEU A 130 -20.80 13.37 10.31
C LEU A 130 -20.13 14.27 11.33
N ASN A 131 -20.92 15.06 12.05
CA ASN A 131 -20.44 15.95 13.12
C ASN A 131 -19.23 16.81 12.69
N TYR A 132 -19.31 17.41 11.51
CA TYR A 132 -18.29 18.27 10.91
C TYR A 132 -17.02 17.58 10.37
N VAL A 133 -16.96 16.25 10.37
CA VAL A 133 -15.83 15.48 9.82
C VAL A 133 -16.28 14.58 8.68
N CYS A 134 -15.43 14.46 7.67
CA CYS A 134 -15.64 13.50 6.59
C CYS A 134 -15.25 12.10 7.03
N ILE A 135 -16.22 11.19 6.96
CA ILE A 135 -16.02 9.77 7.31
C ILE A 135 -16.09 8.91 6.05
N PHE A 136 -15.49 7.73 6.08
CA PHE A 136 -15.57 6.83 4.93
C PHE A 136 -17.01 6.36 4.67
N ASN A 137 -17.33 6.18 3.38
CA ASN A 137 -18.61 5.70 2.91
C ASN A 137 -18.40 4.51 1.97
N GLU A 138 -18.89 3.33 2.34
CA GLU A 138 -18.75 2.11 1.54
C GLU A 138 -19.46 2.18 0.18
N GLN A 139 -20.42 3.09 0.01
CA GLN A 139 -21.11 3.31 -1.26
C GLN A 139 -20.29 4.12 -2.26
N THR A 140 -19.21 4.78 -1.82
CA THR A 140 -18.36 5.57 -2.70
C THR A 140 -17.19 4.77 -3.27
N SER A 141 -16.97 4.91 -4.57
CA SER A 141 -15.91 4.28 -5.36
C SER A 141 -14.55 4.96 -5.16
N LEU A 142 -14.12 5.12 -3.91
CA LEU A 142 -12.79 5.63 -3.59
C LEU A 142 -11.77 4.50 -3.57
N THR A 143 -10.68 4.67 -4.31
CA THR A 143 -9.57 3.70 -4.37
C THR A 143 -8.27 4.44 -4.13
N GLY A 144 -7.45 3.96 -3.19
CA GLY A 144 -6.04 4.34 -3.10
C GLY A 144 -5.20 3.44 -3.98
N CYS A 145 -4.20 3.99 -4.65
CA CYS A 145 -3.20 3.22 -5.39
C CYS A 145 -1.82 3.62 -4.90
N ASN A 146 -1.07 2.68 -4.34
CA ASN A 146 0.22 2.94 -3.72
C ASN A 146 1.31 2.05 -4.28
N SER A 147 2.52 2.59 -4.40
CA SER A 147 3.70 1.82 -4.74
C SER A 147 3.95 0.76 -3.66
N TYR A 148 3.84 -0.51 -4.04
CA TYR A 148 4.04 -1.65 -3.15
C TYR A 148 5.21 -2.51 -3.64
N THR A 149 6.06 -2.91 -2.69
CA THR A 149 7.13 -3.86 -2.94
C THR A 149 6.77 -5.19 -2.30
N PRO A 150 6.48 -6.23 -3.09
CA PRO A 150 6.23 -7.56 -2.54
C PRO A 150 7.50 -8.09 -1.89
N PRO A 151 7.39 -8.91 -0.83
CA PRO A 151 8.54 -9.58 -0.26
C PRO A 151 9.27 -10.40 -1.33
N ARG A 152 10.61 -10.36 -1.32
CA ARG A 152 11.44 -11.06 -2.30
C ARG A 152 11.13 -12.56 -2.27
N SER A 153 10.85 -13.14 -3.44
CA SER A 153 10.71 -14.59 -3.61
C SER A 153 11.97 -15.17 -4.27
N ILE A 154 12.14 -16.48 -4.17
CA ILE A 154 13.28 -17.21 -4.78
C ILE A 154 13.35 -17.02 -6.30
N PHE A 155 12.20 -16.79 -6.95
CA PHE A 155 12.07 -16.75 -8.41
C PHE A 155 11.75 -15.37 -8.97
N GLY A 156 11.68 -14.33 -8.12
CA GLY A 156 11.26 -13.00 -8.54
C GLY A 156 12.06 -11.90 -7.86
N SER A 157 12.61 -10.98 -8.67
CA SER A 157 13.01 -9.66 -8.18
C SER A 157 11.78 -8.97 -7.60
N GLY A 158 11.84 -8.51 -6.36
CA GLY A 158 10.77 -7.71 -5.73
C GLY A 158 10.61 -6.37 -6.43
N ARG A 159 9.98 -6.38 -7.62
CA ARG A 159 9.71 -5.19 -8.41
C ARG A 159 8.59 -4.41 -7.74
N ILE A 160 8.78 -3.10 -7.71
CA ILE A 160 7.77 -2.16 -7.24
C ILE A 160 6.65 -2.16 -8.27
N TYR A 161 5.42 -2.40 -7.83
CA TYR A 161 4.23 -2.27 -8.65
C TYR A 161 3.18 -1.44 -7.91
N MET A 162 2.25 -0.89 -8.67
CA MET A 162 1.14 -0.14 -8.07
C MET A 162 0.08 -1.11 -7.55
N HIS A 163 -0.18 -1.09 -6.25
CA HIS A 163 -1.26 -1.84 -5.64
C HIS A 163 -2.44 -0.92 -5.34
N CYS A 164 -3.61 -1.26 -5.87
CA CYS A 164 -4.82 -0.45 -5.74
C CYS A 164 -5.84 -1.16 -4.86
N GLY A 165 -6.42 -0.44 -3.90
CA GLY A 165 -7.40 -0.97 -2.97
C GLY A 165 -8.05 0.14 -2.14
N LYS A 166 -8.55 -0.21 -0.97
CA LYS A 166 -9.14 0.75 -0.03
C LYS A 166 -8.07 1.71 0.52
N LEU A 167 -8.51 2.94 0.81
CA LEU A 167 -7.68 3.99 1.40
C LEU A 167 -7.30 3.66 2.85
N GLU A 168 -6.26 4.32 3.35
CA GLU A 168 -5.89 4.24 4.77
C GLU A 168 -7.05 4.67 5.67
N GLY A 169 -7.24 3.99 6.81
CA GLY A 169 -8.36 4.20 7.72
C GLY A 169 -9.64 3.45 7.33
N ALA A 170 -9.75 2.93 6.10
CA ALA A 170 -10.94 2.21 5.67
C ALA A 170 -11.01 0.76 6.19
N ARG A 171 -12.20 0.25 6.49
CA ARG A 171 -12.45 -1.11 6.98
C ARG A 171 -12.01 -2.16 5.99
N CYS A 172 -11.38 -3.20 6.52
CA CYS A 172 -10.90 -4.33 5.73
C CYS A 172 -11.06 -5.63 6.50
N THR A 173 -11.08 -6.73 5.76
CA THR A 173 -11.04 -8.10 6.32
C THR A 173 -9.69 -8.76 6.04
N THR A 174 -9.13 -8.48 4.86
CA THR A 174 -7.85 -9.05 4.40
C THR A 174 -6.91 -7.96 3.91
N ASP A 175 -5.60 -8.27 3.89
CA ASP A 175 -4.56 -7.33 3.48
C ASP A 175 -4.75 -6.81 2.04
N ASP A 176 -5.13 -7.69 1.12
CA ASP A 176 -5.28 -7.42 -0.31
C ASP A 176 -6.46 -6.48 -0.64
N GLU A 177 -7.40 -6.28 0.29
CA GLU A 177 -8.42 -5.24 0.15
C GLU A 177 -7.83 -3.82 0.22
N CYS A 178 -6.65 -3.66 0.85
CA CYS A 178 -6.05 -2.36 1.14
C CYS A 178 -5.02 -1.96 0.09
N SER A 179 -4.98 -0.67 -0.25
CA SER A 179 -4.01 -0.12 -1.21
C SER A 179 -2.54 -0.36 -0.83
N TRP A 180 -2.25 -0.48 0.47
CA TRP A 180 -0.92 -0.81 1.00
C TRP A 180 -0.70 -2.29 1.32
N ASP A 181 -1.64 -3.17 0.96
CA ASP A 181 -1.61 -4.60 1.27
C ASP A 181 -1.41 -4.86 2.79
N SER A 182 -2.18 -4.14 3.61
CA SER A 182 -2.07 -4.20 5.07
C SER A 182 -3.37 -3.80 5.76
N CYS A 183 -4.06 -4.80 6.29
CA CYS A 183 -5.22 -4.69 7.13
C CYS A 183 -4.83 -4.94 8.60
N ARG A 184 -5.11 -3.96 9.48
CA ARG A 184 -4.70 -4.01 10.89
C ARG A 184 -5.87 -3.78 11.82
N GLU A 185 -5.98 -4.64 12.82
CA GLU A 185 -6.96 -4.50 13.88
C GLU A 185 -6.45 -3.53 14.95
N ASP A 186 -7.26 -2.53 15.25
CA ASP A 186 -7.06 -1.59 16.35
C ASP A 186 -8.39 -1.39 17.07
N MET A 187 -8.42 -1.59 18.39
CA MET A 187 -9.63 -1.49 19.22
C MET A 187 -10.85 -2.28 18.67
N ASN A 188 -10.62 -3.54 18.24
CA ASN A 188 -11.63 -4.43 17.63
C ASN A 188 -12.19 -3.96 16.27
N VAL A 189 -11.52 -3.04 15.59
CA VAL A 189 -11.87 -2.62 14.23
C VAL A 189 -10.66 -2.82 13.32
N SER A 190 -10.84 -3.63 12.28
CA SER A 190 -9.82 -3.83 11.25
C SER A 190 -9.90 -2.75 10.18
N THR A 191 -8.80 -2.03 9.98
CA THR A 191 -8.68 -0.94 9.00
C THR A 191 -7.38 -1.02 8.21
N CYS A 192 -7.41 -0.50 6.99
CA CYS A 192 -6.25 -0.36 6.14
C CYS A 192 -5.27 0.60 6.78
N ARG A 193 -4.02 0.19 6.96
CA ARG A 193 -3.01 1.00 7.64
C ARG A 193 -1.74 1.07 6.82
N TRP A 194 -1.17 2.26 6.70
CA TRP A 194 0.18 2.38 6.19
C TRP A 194 1.16 1.81 7.22
N ILE A 195 2.09 0.97 6.76
CA ILE A 195 3.04 0.26 7.63
C ILE A 195 4.47 0.78 7.49
N GLY A 196 4.64 2.00 6.95
CA GLY A 196 5.95 2.47 6.56
C GLY A 196 6.43 1.82 5.27
N PHE A 197 7.44 2.41 4.63
CA PHE A 197 8.36 1.57 3.86
C PHE A 197 8.85 0.49 4.81
N PRO A 198 8.86 -0.80 4.41
CA PRO A 198 9.44 -1.82 5.26
C PRO A 198 10.89 -1.42 5.51
N ASN A 199 11.16 -0.86 6.70
CA ASN A 199 12.49 -0.95 7.27
C ASN A 199 12.81 -2.44 7.20
N PHE A 200 13.88 -2.76 6.47
CA PHE A 200 14.38 -4.11 6.25
C PHE A 200 14.64 -4.90 7.55
N SER A 201 14.37 -4.31 8.72
CA SER A 201 14.73 -4.80 10.05
C SER A 201 13.58 -5.13 11.00
N SER A 202 12.28 -5.01 10.63
CA SER A 202 11.21 -5.35 11.60
C SER A 202 9.88 -5.81 11.00
N ARG A 203 9.90 -6.87 10.18
CA ARG A 203 8.72 -7.73 10.01
C ARG A 203 9.03 -9.12 10.54
N ASN A 204 8.53 -9.41 11.75
CA ASN A 204 8.38 -10.78 12.25
C ASN A 204 7.31 -11.57 11.47
N ASP A 205 6.55 -10.92 10.56
CA ASP A 205 5.60 -11.56 9.66
C ASP A 205 6.04 -11.48 8.19
N GLN A 206 7.33 -11.57 7.91
CA GLN A 206 7.74 -12.01 6.59
C GLN A 206 7.27 -13.48 6.44
N LYS A 207 6.22 -13.69 5.63
CA LYS A 207 6.14 -14.87 4.73
C LYS A 207 7.31 -14.83 3.71
N GLY A 208 8.51 -14.49 4.18
CA GLY A 208 9.74 -14.67 3.45
C GLY A 208 9.86 -16.16 3.24
N VAL A 209 10.10 -16.56 1.99
CA VAL A 209 10.27 -17.96 1.68
C VAL A 209 11.40 -18.47 2.57
N ASN A 210 11.09 -19.41 3.46
CA ASN A 210 12.07 -19.94 4.40
C ASN A 210 13.32 -20.33 3.59
N PRO A 211 14.51 -19.78 3.91
CA PRO A 211 15.72 -20.00 3.11
C PRO A 211 16.11 -21.48 2.99
N VAL A 212 15.49 -22.36 3.79
CA VAL A 212 15.57 -23.81 3.67
C VAL A 212 14.88 -24.37 2.40
N ILE A 213 13.73 -23.82 1.99
CA ILE A 213 12.97 -24.29 0.81
C ILE A 213 13.76 -24.22 -0.51
N PRO A 214 14.41 -23.09 -0.89
CA PRO A 214 15.21 -23.04 -2.12
C PRO A 214 16.37 -24.02 -2.09
N ILE A 215 16.97 -24.21 -0.92
CA ILE A 215 18.08 -25.14 -0.70
C ILE A 215 17.60 -26.57 -0.96
N ILE A 216 16.46 -26.98 -0.38
CA ILE A 216 15.86 -28.30 -0.59
C ILE A 216 15.53 -28.54 -2.07
N VAL A 217 14.88 -27.56 -2.73
CA VAL A 217 14.55 -27.67 -4.16
C VAL A 217 15.83 -27.80 -5.00
N GLY A 218 16.88 -27.04 -4.69
CA GLY A 218 18.18 -27.14 -5.34
C GLY A 218 18.82 -28.52 -5.17
N PHE A 219 18.76 -29.11 -3.97
CA PHE A 219 19.26 -30.48 -3.73
C PHE A 219 18.48 -31.53 -4.52
N ILE A 220 17.14 -31.42 -4.61
CA ILE A 220 16.30 -32.34 -5.38
C ILE A 220 16.65 -32.28 -6.87
N ILE A 221 16.81 -31.08 -7.43
CA ILE A 221 17.23 -30.89 -8.84
C ILE A 221 18.60 -31.51 -9.09
N MET A 222 19.56 -31.31 -8.18
CA MET A 222 20.90 -31.87 -8.31
C MET A 222 20.90 -33.40 -8.32
N ILE A 223 20.11 -34.04 -7.45
CA ILE A 223 19.93 -35.50 -7.43
C ILE A 223 19.30 -36.02 -8.74
N MET A 224 18.29 -35.32 -9.28
CA MET A 224 17.67 -35.68 -10.56
C MET A 224 18.69 -35.61 -11.70
N VAL A 225 19.50 -34.56 -11.76
CA VAL A 225 20.54 -34.40 -12.79
C VAL A 225 21.59 -35.51 -12.69
N ILE A 226 22.09 -35.83 -11.50
CA ILE A 226 23.04 -36.93 -11.29
C ILE A 226 22.44 -38.27 -11.72
N SER A 227 21.17 -38.51 -11.40
CA SER A 227 20.47 -39.75 -11.76
C SER A 227 20.31 -39.90 -13.29
N ILE A 228 20.03 -38.80 -13.99
CA ILE A 228 19.95 -38.77 -15.46
C ILE A 228 21.33 -39.07 -16.08
N PHE A 229 22.39 -38.42 -15.60
CA PHE A 229 23.75 -38.68 -16.11
C PHE A 229 24.17 -40.14 -15.88
N ASN A 230 23.92 -40.70 -14.70
CA ASN A 230 24.19 -42.10 -14.42
C ASN A 230 23.36 -43.04 -15.31
N GLY A 231 22.08 -42.74 -15.54
CA GLY A 231 21.23 -43.52 -16.44
C GLY A 231 21.72 -43.51 -17.88
N ILE A 232 22.14 -42.35 -18.39
CA ILE A 232 22.72 -42.20 -19.73
C ILE A 232 24.03 -42.99 -19.84
N CYS A 233 24.94 -42.86 -18.87
CA CYS A 233 26.19 -43.62 -18.83
C CYS A 233 25.95 -45.13 -18.80
N CYS A 234 25.03 -45.61 -17.95
CA CYS A 234 24.65 -47.03 -17.89
C CYS A 234 24.06 -47.53 -19.22
N TYR A 235 23.22 -46.73 -19.87
CA TYR A 235 22.67 -47.05 -21.19
C TYR A 235 23.76 -47.21 -22.26
N TYR A 236 24.71 -46.27 -22.33
CA TYR A 236 25.82 -46.35 -23.28
C TYR A 236 26.74 -47.56 -23.00
N CYS A 237 27.06 -47.83 -21.73
CA CYS A 237 27.85 -49.01 -21.34
C CYS A 237 27.17 -50.33 -21.71
N PHE A 238 25.84 -50.44 -21.51
CA PHE A 238 25.08 -51.63 -21.88
C PHE A 238 25.06 -51.83 -23.41
N ARG A 239 24.85 -50.77 -24.17
CA ARG A 239 24.89 -50.81 -25.64
C ARG A 239 26.26 -51.25 -26.17
N LEU A 240 27.35 -50.73 -25.61
CA LEU A 240 28.71 -51.08 -26.00
C LEU A 240 29.03 -52.56 -25.70
N SER A 241 28.61 -53.05 -24.53
CA SER A 241 28.77 -54.47 -24.16
C SER A 241 28.05 -55.41 -25.13
N ASN A 242 26.82 -55.08 -25.53
CA ASN A 242 26.07 -55.88 -26.51
C ASN A 242 26.69 -55.82 -27.91
N TYR A 243 27.19 -54.66 -28.33
CA TYR A 243 27.91 -54.53 -29.60
C TYR A 243 29.17 -55.40 -29.64
N ILE A 244 29.98 -55.39 -28.57
CA ILE A 244 31.19 -56.22 -28.46
C ILE A 244 30.85 -57.72 -28.47
N LYS A 245 29.75 -58.13 -27.81
CA LYS A 245 29.31 -59.53 -27.81
C LYS A 245 28.89 -60.02 -29.20
N LEU A 246 28.21 -59.19 -30.00
CA LEU A 246 27.77 -59.55 -31.34
C LEU A 246 28.94 -59.70 -32.33
N ASN A 247 29.95 -58.82 -32.25
CA ASN A 247 31.12 -58.87 -33.14
C ASN A 247 32.20 -59.90 -32.75
N ARG A 248 32.06 -60.58 -31.60
CA ARG A 248 32.99 -61.65 -31.19
C ARG A 248 32.61 -63.03 -31.78
N HIS A 249 31.47 -63.13 -32.44
CA HIS A 249 30.93 -64.36 -33.04
C HIS A 249 30.81 -64.32 -34.58
N SER A 250 31.34 -63.28 -35.24
CA SER A 250 31.57 -63.24 -36.70
C SER A 250 33.02 -63.51 -37.03
#